data_AF-A0A0Q7NGL7-F1
#
_entry.id   AF-A0A0Q7NGL7-F1
#
_cell.length_a   1.000
_cell.length_b   1.000
_cell.length_c   1.000
_cell.angle_alpha   90.00
_cell.angle_beta   90.00
_cell.angle_gamma   90.00
#
_symmetry.space_group_name_H-M   'P 1'
#
loop_
_entity.id
_entity.type
_entity.pdbx_description
1 polymer ?
#
loop_
_entity_poly.entity_id
_entity_poly.type
_entity_poly.pdbx_seq_one_letter_code
_entity_poly.pdbx_strand_id
1 'polypeptide(L)' 'MTNLWIYEGKLDETGKVLTLDCEGPDFGNPGQTARYQDIITIRDADSRNFSSRIRRADGTWKSVMSCDYNRI' A
#
# COMPACT_ATOMS: atom_id res chain seq x y z
N MET A 1 -8.44 16.96 -9.73
CA MET A 1 -8.54 16.90 -8.25
C MET A 1 -7.18 16.51 -7.71
N THR A 2 -6.50 17.43 -7.05
CA THR A 2 -5.21 17.17 -6.42
C THR A 2 -5.47 16.52 -5.07
N ASN A 3 -5.40 15.19 -5.00
CA ASN A 3 -5.46 14.48 -3.72
C ASN A 3 -4.04 14.27 -3.23
N LEU A 4 -3.70 14.83 -2.07
CA LEU A 4 -2.47 14.48 -1.37
C LEU A 4 -2.74 13.21 -0.58
N TRP A 5 -1.95 12.18 -0.85
CA TRP A 5 -2.03 10.93 -0.11
C TRP A 5 -1.18 11.08 1.16
N ILE A 6 -1.85 11.13 2.30
CA ILE A 6 -1.20 11.14 3.61
C ILE A 6 -1.04 9.69 4.03
N TYR A 7 0.19 9.30 4.30
CA TYR A 7 0.54 7.95 4.70
C TYR A 7 0.93 7.93 6.17
N GLU A 8 0.30 7.04 6.92
CA GLU A 8 0.68 6.68 8.28
C GLU A 8 1.13 5.22 8.28
N GLY A 9 2.26 4.91 8.91
CA GLY A 9 2.79 3.56 8.80
C GLY A 9 3.52 3.06 10.00
N LYS A 10 3.71 1.75 10.01
CA LYS A 10 4.47 1.03 11.02
C LYS A 10 5.42 0.04 10.33
N LEU A 11 6.65 0.02 10.83
CA LEU A 11 7.61 -1.03 10.53
C LEU A 11 7.34 -2.22 11.46
N ASP A 12 7.35 -3.42 10.91
CA ASP A 12 7.22 -4.64 11.70
C ASP A 12 8.43 -4.86 12.62
N GLU A 13 8.30 -5.81 13.56
CA GLU A 13 9.35 -6.11 14.54
C GLU A 13 10.64 -6.67 13.89
N THR A 14 10.51 -7.27 12.70
CA THR A 14 11.67 -7.77 11.96
C THR A 14 12.44 -6.66 11.23
N GLY A 15 11.85 -5.47 11.10
CA GLY A 15 12.43 -4.35 10.38
C GLY A 15 12.35 -4.49 8.85
N LYS A 16 11.59 -5.47 8.33
CA LYS A 16 11.56 -5.80 6.90
C LYS A 16 10.27 -5.40 6.19
N VAL A 17 9.17 -5.25 6.92
CA VAL A 17 7.86 -4.97 6.34
C VAL A 17 7.37 -3.62 6.84
N LEU A 18 7.40 -2.63 5.95
CA LEU A 18 6.80 -1.32 6.20
C LEU A 18 5.39 -1.32 5.60
N THR A 19 4.38 -1.24 6.47
CA THR A 19 2.98 -1.08 6.04
C THR A 19 2.58 0.38 6.21
N LEU A 20 2.03 0.97 5.15
CA LEU A 20 1.59 2.36 5.07
C LEU A 20 0.09 2.39 4.79
N ASP A 21 -0.70 2.84 5.74
CA ASP A 21 -2.13 3.13 5.62
C ASP A 21 -2.35 4.52 5.03
N CYS A 22 -3.31 4.64 4.12
CA CYS A 22 -3.72 5.93 3.55
C CYS A 22 -5.18 5.91 3.09
N GLU A 23 -5.73 7.11 2.87
CA GLU A 23 -7.05 7.30 2.29
C GLU A 23 -6.92 8.06 0.96
N GLY A 24 -7.68 7.62 -0.04
CA GLY A 24 -7.67 8.21 -1.37
C GLY A 24 -8.99 7.99 -2.09
N PRO A 25 -9.15 8.50 -3.32
CA PRO A 25 -10.38 8.33 -4.10
C PRO A 25 -10.73 6.86 -4.29
N ASP A 26 -12.01 6.51 -4.19
CA ASP A 26 -12.50 5.20 -4.59
C ASP A 26 -12.69 5.18 -6.11
N PHE A 27 -11.88 4.39 -6.82
CA PHE A 27 -11.98 4.24 -8.26
C PHE A 27 -13.20 3.43 -8.73
N GLY A 28 -13.80 2.63 -7.85
CA GLY A 28 -15.05 1.90 -8.12
C GLY A 28 -16.30 2.72 -7.82
N ASN A 29 -16.21 3.69 -6.89
CA ASN A 29 -17.32 4.53 -6.46
C ASN A 29 -16.97 6.02 -6.56
N PRO A 30 -17.18 6.66 -7.73
CA PRO A 30 -16.86 8.07 -7.93
C PRO A 30 -17.47 8.97 -6.85
N GLY A 31 -16.65 9.84 -6.26
CA GLY A 31 -17.06 10.77 -5.20
C GLY A 31 -16.90 10.23 -3.78
N GLN A 32 -16.52 8.96 -3.60
CA GLN A 32 -16.18 8.39 -2.29
C GLN A 32 -14.66 8.27 -2.10
N THR A 33 -14.25 8.07 -0.85
CA THR A 33 -12.89 7.70 -0.49
C THR A 33 -12.83 6.23 -0.07
N ALA A 34 -11.70 5.60 -0.31
CA ALA A 34 -11.39 4.25 0.12
C ALA A 34 -10.09 4.23 0.91
N ARG A 35 -9.96 3.21 1.78
CA ARG A 35 -8.71 2.93 2.50
C ARG A 35 -7.80 2.07 1.65
N TYR A 36 -6.54 2.44 1.61
CA TYR A 36 -5.49 1.73 0.92
C TYR A 36 -4.38 1.37 1.89
N GLN A 37 -3.65 0.32 1.54
CA GLN A 37 -2.40 -0.03 2.19
C GLN A 37 -1.34 -0.27 1.13
N ASP A 38 -0.24 0.46 1.25
CA ASP A 38 0.97 0.24 0.49
C ASP A 38 1.99 -0.46 1.40
N ILE A 39 2.54 -1.57 0.94
CA ILE A 39 3.40 -2.45 1.72
C ILE A 39 4.73 -2.58 0.99
N ILE A 40 5.81 -2.16 1.64
CA ILE A 40 7.17 -2.37 1.19
C ILE A 40 7.76 -3.51 2.00
N THR A 41 8.23 -4.55 1.31
CA THR A 41 8.90 -5.71 1.91
C THR A 41 10.34 -5.80 1.42
N ILE A 42 11.30 -5.65 2.34
CA ILE A 42 12.71 -5.93 2.07
C ILE A 42 12.90 -7.45 2.12
N ARG A 43 13.29 -8.05 0.98
CA ARG A 43 13.56 -9.49 0.91
C ARG A 43 15.00 -9.80 1.30
N ASP A 44 15.93 -9.05 0.72
CA ASP A 44 17.37 -9.18 0.91
C ASP A 44 18.08 -7.82 0.67
N ALA A 45 19.40 -7.82 0.55
CA ALA A 45 20.21 -6.61 0.39
C ALA A 45 19.93 -5.84 -0.92
N ASP A 46 19.48 -6.57 -1.95
CA ASP A 46 19.38 -6.08 -3.32
C ASP A 46 17.96 -6.14 -3.87
N SER A 47 17.04 -6.86 -3.22
CA SER A 47 15.67 -7.00 -3.69
C SER A 47 14.62 -6.54 -2.67
N ARG A 48 13.60 -5.85 -3.17
CA ARG A 48 12.40 -5.47 -2.40
C ARG A 48 11.13 -5.63 -3.24
N ASN A 49 10.03 -5.92 -2.56
CA ASN A 49 8.69 -5.86 -3.14
C ASN A 49 7.98 -4.58 -2.69
N PHE A 50 7.20 -4.01 -3.58
CA PHE A 50 6.14 -3.07 -3.26
C PHE A 50 4.81 -3.70 -3.67
N SER A 51 3.82 -3.66 -2.79
CA SER A 51 2.46 -4.09 -3.12
C SER A 51 1.46 -3.09 -2.59
N SER A 52 0.35 -2.92 -3.30
CA SER A 52 -0.75 -2.05 -2.88
C SER A 52 -2.06 -2.83 -2.82
N ARG A 53 -2.89 -2.55 -1.83
CA ARG A 53 -4.21 -3.15 -1.65
C ARG A 53 -5.24 -2.12 -1.21
N ILE A 54 -6.48 -2.29 -1.67
CA ILE A 54 -7.63 -1.46 -1.32
C ILE A 54 -8.57 -2.21 -0.38
N ARG A 55 -9.11 -1.54 0.62
CA ARG A 55 -10.11 -2.11 1.54
C ARG A 55 -11.49 -2.01 0.91
N ARG A 56 -12.17 -3.15 0.80
CA ARG A 56 -13.55 -3.23 0.32
C ARG A 56 -14.54 -2.91 1.44
N ALA A 57 -15.79 -2.65 1.05
CA ALA A 57 -16.89 -2.40 1.99
C ALA A 57 -17.15 -3.56 2.97
N ASP A 58 -16.84 -4.79 2.57
CA ASP A 58 -16.91 -5.99 3.44
C ASP A 58 -15.75 -6.09 4.45
N GLY A 59 -14.83 -5.12 4.45
CA GLY A 59 -13.66 -5.07 5.31
C GLY A 59 -12.46 -5.88 4.82
N THR A 60 -12.61 -6.66 3.74
CA THR A 60 -11.52 -7.44 3.14
C THR A 60 -10.57 -6.56 2.33
N TRP A 61 -9.36 -7.05 2.12
CA TRP A 61 -8.37 -6.39 1.27
C TRP A 61 -8.33 -7.02 -0.12
N LYS A 62 -8.32 -6.18 -1.15
CA LYS A 62 -8.12 -6.57 -2.54
C LYS A 62 -6.79 -6.02 -3.05
N SER A 63 -5.93 -6.88 -3.58
CA SER A 63 -4.69 -6.44 -4.24
C SER A 63 -5.00 -5.55 -5.44
N VAL A 64 -4.27 -4.46 -5.56
CA VAL A 64 -4.35 -3.49 -6.65
C VAL A 64 -3.17 -3.67 -7.58
N MET A 65 -1.95 -3.73 -7.04
CA MET A 65 -0.74 -3.92 -7.83
C MET A 65 0.40 -4.53 -6.99
N SER A 66 1.43 -5.00 -7.67
CA SER A 66 2.70 -5.44 -7.07
C SER A 66 3.84 -5.16 -8.04
N CYS A 67 4.98 -4.72 -7.52
CA CYS A 67 6.22 -4.48 -8.26
C CYS A 67 7.42 -5.05 -7.50
N ASP A 68 8.34 -5.62 -8.26
CA ASP A 68 9.63 -6.09 -7.76
C ASP A 68 10.74 -5.15 -8.19
N TYR A 69 11.54 -4.72 -7.23
CA TYR A 69 12.69 -3.87 -7.45
C TYR A 69 13.97 -4.62 -7.15
N ASN A 70 14.96 -4.43 -8.01
CA ASN A 70 16.33 -4.88 -7.81
C ASN A 70 17.27 -3.66 -7.79
N ARG A 71 18.26 -3.70 -6.91
CA ARG A 71 19.37 -2.74 -6.89
C ARG A 71 20.27 -3.00 -8.10
N ILE A 72 20.73 -1.92 -8.75
CA ILE A 72 21.67 -1.93 -9.87
C ILE A 72 22.97 -1.23 -9.49
#